data_AF-A0A380TU88-F1
#
_entry.id   AF-A0A380TU88-F1
#
_cell.length_a   1.000
_cell.length_b   1.000
_cell.length_c   1.000
_cell.angle_alpha   90.00
_cell.angle_beta   90.00
_cell.angle_gamma   90.00
#
_symmetry.space_group_name_H-M   'P 1'
#
loop_
_entity.id
_entity.type
_entity.pdbx_description
1 polymer ?
#
loop_
_entity_poly.entity_id
_entity_poly.type
_entity_poly.pdbx_seq_one_letter_code
_entity_poly.pdbx_strand_id
1 'polypeptide(L)'
;MEKLTVDYLNGLVEKSDYVHQGTLTICTITLCNGFQVVGTSACVSEVTFNAEIGEQMAYKKAFEKLWELEGYLLKQRSYEATKGTVTLRNGNTAEVVYQSPFGKLLVVEQTGEELPAVHWHNADGSFHKDENHQIIENELDIVAG
;
A
#
# COMPACT_ATOMS: atom_id res chain seq x y z
N MET A 1 -3.50 4.69 15.13
CA MET A 1 -4.58 4.59 14.11
C MET A 1 -4.50 5.87 13.31
N GLU A 2 -3.92 5.81 12.12
CA GLU A 2 -3.79 6.99 11.26
C GLU A 2 -5.18 7.48 10.88
N LYS A 3 -5.41 8.79 11.05
CA LYS A 3 -6.68 9.41 10.71
C LYS A 3 -6.63 9.76 9.22
N LEU A 4 -7.64 9.35 8.47
CA LEU A 4 -7.78 9.78 7.07
C LEU A 4 -8.05 11.29 7.05
N THR A 5 -7.13 12.06 6.47
CA THR A 5 -7.23 13.52 6.33
C THR A 5 -7.35 13.91 4.86
N VAL A 6 -7.91 15.10 4.62
CA VAL A 6 -7.99 15.67 3.27
C VAL A 6 -6.59 15.88 2.69
N ASP A 7 -5.63 16.33 3.50
CA ASP A 7 -4.24 16.55 3.08
C ASP A 7 -3.56 15.26 2.61
N TYR A 8 -3.80 14.14 3.32
CA TYR A 8 -3.32 12.83 2.90
C TYR A 8 -3.87 12.45 1.53
N LEU A 9 -5.19 12.54 1.34
CA LEU A 9 -5.82 12.18 0.08
C LEU A 9 -5.37 13.07 -1.08
N ASN A 10 -5.20 14.37 -0.84
CA ASN A 10 -4.64 15.28 -1.84
C ASN A 10 -3.20 14.89 -2.22
N GLY A 11 -2.41 14.39 -1.27
CA GLY A 11 -1.06 13.87 -1.54
C GLY A 11 -1.02 12.59 -2.38
N LEU A 12 -2.14 11.86 -2.48
CA LEU A 12 -2.25 10.68 -3.35
C LEU A 12 -2.58 11.04 -4.80
N VAL A 13 -3.11 12.23 -5.06
CA VAL A 13 -3.54 12.65 -6.39
C VAL A 13 -2.34 13.10 -7.21
N GLU A 14 -2.08 12.40 -8.32
CA GLU A 14 -1.04 12.79 -9.28
C GLU A 14 -1.59 13.84 -10.27
N LYS A 15 -2.78 13.58 -10.82
CA LYS A 15 -3.45 14.49 -11.76
C LYS A 15 -4.95 14.25 -11.84
N SER A 16 -5.67 15.23 -12.39
CA SER A 16 -7.08 15.11 -12.74
C SER A 16 -7.33 15.53 -14.19
N ASP A 17 -8.04 14.68 -14.93
CA ASP A 17 -8.40 14.87 -16.33
C ASP A 17 -9.93 14.98 -16.46
N TYR A 18 -10.42 15.83 -17.37
CA TYR A 18 -11.84 16.09 -17.57
C TYR A 18 -12.26 15.82 -19.02
N VAL A 19 -13.41 15.16 -19.18
CA VAL A 19 -14.04 14.91 -20.48
C VAL A 19 -15.47 15.42 -20.44
N HIS A 20 -15.84 16.24 -21.43
CA HIS A 20 -17.18 16.79 -21.57
C HIS A 20 -17.92 16.12 -22.74
N GLN A 21 -19.16 15.72 -22.49
CA GLN A 21 -20.08 15.16 -23.48
C GLN A 21 -21.45 15.85 -23.33
N GLY A 22 -21.65 16.96 -24.03
CA GLY A 22 -22.85 17.79 -23.86
C GLY A 22 -22.93 18.35 -22.44
N THR A 23 -23.97 18.00 -21.68
CA THR A 23 -24.15 18.40 -20.27
C THR A 23 -23.52 17.44 -19.26
N LEU A 24 -22.85 16.37 -19.73
CA LEU A 24 -22.11 15.42 -18.91
C LEU A 24 -20.64 15.84 -18.80
N THR A 25 -20.16 15.94 -17.57
CA THR A 25 -18.72 16.06 -17.26
C THR A 25 -18.27 14.80 -16.53
N ILE A 26 -17.18 14.21 -17.02
CA ILE A 26 -16.51 13.06 -16.42
C ILE A 26 -15.15 13.55 -15.92
N CYS A 27 -14.89 13.38 -14.63
CA CYS A 27 -13.60 13.64 -14.00
C CYS A 27 -12.90 12.30 -13.72
N THR A 28 -11.64 12.19 -14.12
CA THR A 28 -10.77 11.06 -13.81
C THR A 28 -9.60 11.55 -12.97
N ILE A 29 -9.53 11.11 -11.72
CA ILE A 29 -8.40 11.35 -10.82
C ILE A 29 -7.45 10.18 -10.96
N THR A 30 -6.20 10.45 -11.35
CA THR A 30 -5.11 9.45 -11.36
C THR A 30 -4.33 9.60 -10.07
N LEU A 31 -4.16 8.51 -9.33
CA LEU A 31 -3.36 8.46 -8.11
C LEU A 31 -1.90 8.14 -8.42
N CYS A 32 -0.98 8.47 -7.52
CA CYS A 32 0.47 8.20 -7.66
C CYS A 32 0.82 6.71 -7.87
N ASN A 33 -0.10 5.79 -7.52
CA ASN A 33 0.06 4.35 -7.77
C ASN A 33 -0.50 3.89 -9.13
N GLY A 34 -0.95 4.82 -9.97
CA GLY A 34 -1.56 4.57 -11.28
C GLY A 34 -3.05 4.18 -11.24
N PHE A 35 -3.67 4.05 -10.06
CA PHE A 35 -5.10 3.76 -9.96
C PHE A 35 -5.94 4.97 -10.36
N GLN A 36 -7.03 4.74 -11.08
CA GLN A 36 -7.90 5.80 -11.59
C GLN A 36 -9.27 5.77 -10.92
N VAL A 37 -9.69 6.91 -10.41
CA VAL A 37 -11.01 7.10 -9.77
C VAL A 37 -11.84 8.04 -10.62
N VAL A 38 -13.05 7.62 -10.98
CA VAL A 38 -13.93 8.36 -11.88
C VAL A 38 -15.16 8.92 -11.15
N GLY A 39 -15.43 10.20 -11.34
CA GLY A 39 -16.62 10.91 -10.88
C GLY A 39 -17.35 11.57 -12.03
N THR A 40 -18.67 11.73 -11.93
CA THR A 40 -19.49 12.26 -13.02
C THR A 40 -20.53 13.26 -12.55
N SER A 41 -20.74 14.31 -13.34
CA SER A 41 -21.85 15.25 -13.16
C SER A 41 -22.65 15.36 -14.46
N ALA A 42 -23.98 15.28 -14.36
CA ALA A 42 -24.87 15.51 -15.49
C ALA A 42 -25.85 16.63 -15.13
N CYS A 43 -25.92 17.68 -15.95
CA CYS A 43 -26.90 18.76 -15.79
C CYS A 43 -28.19 18.44 -16.56
N VAL A 44 -29.33 18.84 -15.97
CA VAL A 44 -30.67 18.58 -16.49
C VAL A 44 -31.03 19.46 -17.69
N SER A 45 -30.37 20.61 -17.87
CA SER A 45 -30.65 21.56 -18.95
C SER A 45 -29.38 22.25 -19.46
N GLU A 46 -29.23 22.31 -20.79
CA GLU A 46 -28.14 23.00 -21.49
C GLU A 46 -28.16 24.51 -21.25
N VAL A 47 -29.34 25.11 -21.04
CA VAL A 47 -29.52 26.57 -20.88
C VAL A 47 -28.89 27.09 -19.58
N THR A 48 -28.78 26.23 -18.56
CA THR A 48 -28.19 26.55 -17.25
C THR A 48 -26.87 25.82 -17.02
N PHE A 49 -26.30 25.20 -18.06
CA PHE A 49 -25.07 24.44 -17.94
C PHE A 49 -23.90 25.38 -17.70
N ASN A 50 -23.17 25.13 -16.63
CA ASN A 50 -21.89 25.76 -16.34
C ASN A 50 -20.84 24.65 -16.21
N ALA A 51 -19.90 24.63 -17.15
CA ALA A 51 -18.86 23.61 -17.22
C ALA A 51 -18.01 23.57 -15.95
N GLU A 52 -17.70 24.73 -15.36
CA GLU A 52 -16.90 24.84 -14.14
C GLU A 52 -17.61 24.20 -12.93
N ILE A 53 -18.93 24.42 -12.81
CA ILE A 53 -19.74 23.76 -11.77
C ILE A 53 -19.79 22.25 -12.01
N GLY A 54 -19.90 21.82 -13.28
CA GLY A 54 -19.84 20.40 -13.65
C GLY A 54 -18.52 19.75 -13.25
N GLU A 55 -17.39 20.37 -13.59
CA GLU A 55 -16.06 19.88 -13.21
C GLU A 55 -15.90 19.77 -11.69
N GLN A 56 -16.28 20.81 -10.95
CA GLN A 56 -16.22 20.78 -9.48
C GLN A 56 -17.06 19.65 -8.88
N MET A 57 -18.27 19.43 -9.41
CA MET A 57 -19.15 18.35 -8.94
C MET A 57 -18.64 16.96 -9.33
N ALA A 58 -18.09 16.81 -10.55
CA ALA A 58 -17.50 15.56 -11.01
C ALA A 58 -16.24 15.21 -10.20
N TYR A 59 -15.37 16.20 -9.94
CA TYR A 59 -14.18 16.03 -9.10
C TYR A 59 -14.56 15.68 -7.67
N LYS A 60 -15.52 16.39 -7.07
CA LYS A 60 -15.99 16.10 -5.71
C LYS A 60 -16.47 14.65 -5.58
N LYS A 61 -17.26 14.15 -6.54
CA LYS A 61 -17.71 12.76 -6.54
C LYS A 61 -16.58 11.75 -6.73
N ALA A 62 -15.58 12.06 -7.55
CA ALA A 62 -14.40 11.22 -7.68
C ALA A 62 -13.61 11.18 -6.36
N PHE A 63 -13.46 12.34 -5.71
CA PHE A 63 -12.75 12.47 -4.44
C PHE A 63 -13.48 11.80 -3.27
N GLU A 64 -14.82 11.85 -3.24
CA GLU A 64 -15.64 11.11 -2.27
C GLU A 64 -15.45 9.59 -2.42
N LYS A 65 -15.40 9.07 -3.66
CA LYS A 65 -15.07 7.66 -3.89
C LYS A 65 -13.65 7.31 -3.44
N LEU A 66 -12.68 8.19 -3.69
CA LEU A 66 -11.32 8.00 -3.20
C LEU A 66 -11.29 7.89 -1.67
N TRP A 67 -12.06 8.75 -0.99
CA TRP A 67 -12.21 8.70 0.46
C TRP A 67 -12.74 7.35 0.95
N GLU A 68 -13.80 6.83 0.32
CA GLU A 68 -14.37 5.53 0.65
C GLU A 68 -13.36 4.39 0.44
N LEU A 69 -12.62 4.41 -0.68
CA LEU A 69 -11.61 3.39 -1.00
C LEU A 69 -10.45 3.39 0.00
N GLU A 70 -9.89 4.55 0.33
CA GLU A 70 -8.80 4.66 1.30
C GLU A 70 -9.29 4.31 2.72
N GLY A 71 -10.53 4.66 3.07
CA GLY A 71 -11.15 4.24 4.30
C GLY A 71 -11.28 2.71 4.41
N TYR A 72 -11.72 2.05 3.33
CA TYR A 72 -11.76 0.60 3.25
C TYR A 72 -10.35 -0.01 3.36
N LEU A 73 -9.37 0.50 2.60
CA LEU A 73 -7.99 0.01 2.61
C LEU A 73 -7.35 0.10 4.00
N LEU A 74 -7.54 1.23 4.69
CA LEU A 74 -7.05 1.41 6.06
C LEU A 74 -7.70 0.42 7.04
N LYS A 75 -9.01 0.19 6.90
CA LYS A 75 -9.72 -0.81 7.71
C LYS A 75 -9.22 -2.23 7.42
N GLN A 76 -8.98 -2.55 6.16
CA GLN A 76 -8.46 -3.84 5.73
C GLN A 76 -7.06 -4.08 6.29
N ARG A 77 -6.14 -3.10 6.17
CA ARG A 77 -4.81 -3.16 6.78
C ARG A 77 -4.88 -3.39 8.29
N SER A 78 -5.80 -2.72 8.98
CA SER A 78 -6.02 -2.91 10.41
C SER A 78 -6.52 -4.32 10.74
N TYR A 79 -7.41 -4.87 9.92
CA TYR A 79 -7.93 -6.23 10.09
C TYR A 79 -6.84 -7.30 9.85
N GLU A 80 -6.04 -7.13 8.79
CA GLU A 80 -4.90 -7.99 8.48
C GLU A 80 -3.83 -7.94 9.57
N ALA A 81 -3.47 -6.75 10.05
CA ALA A 81 -2.56 -6.57 11.20
C ALA A 81 -3.08 -7.28 12.46
N THR A 82 -4.41 -7.31 12.69
CA THR A 82 -5.00 -8.00 13.84
C THR A 82 -4.99 -9.53 13.68
N LYS A 83 -5.09 -10.05 12.45
CA LYS A 83 -4.84 -11.47 12.17
C LYS A 83 -3.36 -11.84 12.28
N GLY A 84 -2.50 -10.84 12.15
CA GLY A 84 -1.08 -10.96 12.08
C GLY A 84 -0.39 -11.00 13.42
N THR A 85 -1.02 -11.26 14.57
CA THR A 85 -0.27 -11.34 15.84
C THR A 85 -0.53 -12.64 16.58
N VAL A 86 0.54 -13.33 16.95
CA VAL A 86 0.50 -14.54 17.78
C VAL A 86 1.24 -14.32 19.08
N THR A 87 0.78 -14.95 20.15
CA THR A 87 1.53 -15.03 21.40
C THR A 87 2.54 -16.16 21.31
N LEU A 88 3.81 -15.82 21.45
CA LEU A 88 4.92 -16.76 21.51
C LEU A 88 4.99 -17.43 22.88
N ARG A 89 5.71 -18.54 22.98
CA ARG A 89 5.85 -19.29 24.25
C ARG A 89 6.59 -18.52 25.34
N ASN A 90 7.40 -17.53 24.96
CA ASN A 90 8.08 -16.62 25.90
C ASN A 90 7.13 -15.57 26.50
N GLY A 91 5.85 -15.53 26.07
CA GLY A 91 4.85 -14.56 26.52
C GLY A 91 4.78 -13.29 25.67
N ASN A 92 5.72 -13.11 24.73
CA ASN A 92 5.76 -11.94 23.86
C ASN A 92 4.80 -12.11 22.67
N THR A 93 4.52 -11.00 21.99
CA THR A 93 3.69 -10.99 20.77
C THR A 93 4.57 -10.83 19.56
N ALA A 94 4.33 -11.64 18.53
CA ALA A 94 5.05 -11.59 17.26
C ALA A 94 4.08 -11.39 16.09
N GLU A 95 4.53 -10.65 15.08
CA GLU A 95 3.78 -10.38 13.86
C GLU A 95 3.90 -11.54 12.87
N VAL A 96 2.81 -12.20 12.48
CA VAL A 96 2.73 -13.15 11.38
C VAL A 96 2.90 -12.40 10.06
N VAL A 97 4.09 -12.49 9.48
CA VAL A 97 4.43 -11.87 8.19
C VAL A 97 4.14 -12.78 6.99
N TYR A 98 3.93 -14.08 7.23
CA TYR A 98 3.54 -15.01 6.18
C TYR A 98 2.87 -16.27 6.74
N GLN A 99 1.87 -16.80 6.02
CA GLN A 99 1.31 -18.14 6.26
C GLN A 99 1.48 -18.98 4.99
N SER A 100 2.17 -20.11 5.12
CA SER A 100 2.32 -21.08 4.03
C SER A 100 1.01 -21.81 3.70
N PRO A 101 0.83 -22.31 2.46
CA PRO A 101 -0.36 -23.08 2.06
C PRO A 101 -0.61 -24.35 2.89
N PHE A 102 0.41 -24.87 3.56
CA PHE A 102 0.36 -26.05 4.43
C PHE A 102 0.31 -25.71 5.93
N GLY A 103 0.01 -24.44 6.28
CA GLY A 103 -0.38 -24.06 7.64
C GLY A 103 0.76 -23.69 8.59
N LYS A 104 2.01 -23.56 8.14
CA LYS A 104 3.10 -22.95 8.93
C LYS A 104 3.08 -21.43 8.85
N LEU A 105 3.41 -20.76 9.95
CA LEU A 105 3.51 -19.31 10.08
C LEU A 105 4.99 -18.88 10.11
N LEU A 106 5.33 -17.81 9.39
CA LEU A 106 6.55 -17.02 9.62
C LEU A 106 6.14 -15.82 10.47
N VAL A 107 6.84 -15.63 11.58
CA VAL A 107 6.53 -14.60 12.58
C VAL A 107 7.77 -13.75 12.87
N VAL A 108 7.58 -12.46 13.12
CA VAL A 108 8.63 -11.49 13.46
C VAL A 108 8.35 -10.94 14.85
N GLU A 109 9.28 -11.15 15.77
CA GLU A 109 9.26 -10.59 17.12
C GLU A 109 10.23 -9.40 17.18
N GLN A 110 9.76 -8.23 17.59
CA GLN A 110 10.65 -7.09 17.85
C GLN A 110 11.11 -7.14 19.31
N THR A 111 12.33 -7.61 19.55
CA THR A 111 12.91 -7.75 20.90
C THR A 111 13.64 -6.49 21.38
N GLY A 112 13.86 -5.50 20.51
CA GLY A 112 14.64 -4.30 20.84
C GLY A 112 16.14 -4.56 21.02
N GLU A 113 16.58 -5.80 20.81
CA GLU A 113 17.99 -6.17 20.70
C GLU A 113 18.51 -5.75 19.33
N GLU A 114 19.80 -5.37 19.27
CA GLU A 114 20.47 -5.06 18.00
C GLU A 114 20.30 -6.25 17.05
N LEU A 115 19.87 -5.97 15.81
CA LEU A 115 19.74 -7.02 14.80
C LEU A 115 21.08 -7.77 14.73
N PRO A 116 21.10 -9.11 14.80
CA PRO A 116 22.30 -9.84 14.42
C PRO A 116 22.70 -9.37 13.02
N ALA A 117 24.00 -9.21 12.76
CA ALA A 117 24.51 -8.68 11.50
C ALA A 117 23.76 -9.32 10.32
N VAL A 118 23.04 -8.48 9.54
CA VAL A 118 22.20 -8.97 8.45
C VAL A 118 23.12 -9.34 7.30
N HIS A 119 23.32 -10.64 7.07
CA HIS A 119 24.10 -11.15 5.95
C HIS A 119 23.18 -11.35 4.74
N TRP A 120 23.49 -10.71 3.63
CA TRP A 120 22.73 -10.83 2.38
C TRP A 120 23.29 -12.01 1.58
N HIS A 121 22.43 -12.86 1.02
CA HIS A 121 22.86 -13.86 0.05
C HIS A 121 22.59 -13.34 -1.36
N ASN A 122 23.46 -13.67 -2.32
CA ASN A 122 23.13 -13.49 -3.73
C ASN A 122 21.91 -14.38 -4.08
N ALA A 123 21.18 -14.00 -5.14
CA ALA A 123 19.99 -14.75 -5.59
C ALA A 123 20.29 -16.21 -5.99
N ASP A 124 21.56 -16.55 -6.22
CA ASP A 124 22.04 -17.89 -6.53
C ASP A 124 22.56 -18.66 -5.30
N GLY A 125 22.50 -18.07 -4.11
CA GLY A 125 22.98 -18.68 -2.85
C GLY A 125 24.50 -18.62 -2.66
N SER A 126 25.26 -17.92 -3.52
CA SER A 126 26.73 -17.81 -3.37
C SER A 126 27.16 -16.89 -2.22
N PHE A 127 28.31 -17.24 -1.61
CA PHE A 127 28.91 -16.55 -0.45
C PHE A 127 29.36 -15.12 -0.75
N HIS A 128 29.27 -14.24 0.26
CA HIS A 128 29.96 -12.95 0.24
C HIS A 128 31.48 -13.15 0.26
N LYS A 129 32.18 -12.36 -0.57
CA LYS A 129 33.60 -12.11 -0.42
C LYS A 129 33.80 -10.78 0.30
N ASP A 130 34.77 -10.71 1.22
CA ASP A 130 35.13 -9.44 1.86
C ASP A 130 35.81 -8.47 0.86
N GLU A 131 36.15 -7.26 1.32
CA GLU A 131 36.90 -6.27 0.52
C GLU A 131 38.27 -6.79 0.02
N ASN A 132 38.78 -7.87 0.63
CA ASN A 132 40.01 -8.57 0.28
C ASN A 132 39.76 -9.83 -0.58
N HIS A 133 38.54 -10.02 -1.08
CA HIS A 133 38.11 -11.15 -1.91
C HIS A 133 38.21 -12.54 -1.26
N GLN A 134 38.27 -12.62 0.07
CA GLN A 134 38.29 -13.90 0.80
C GLN A 134 36.87 -14.41 1.05
N ILE A 135 36.67 -15.71 0.85
CA ILE A 135 35.43 -16.41 1.19
C ILE A 135 35.38 -16.53 2.70
N ILE A 136 34.35 -15.96 3.32
CA ILE A 136 34.10 -16.11 4.75
C ILE A 136 33.16 -17.31 4.90
N GLU A 137 33.68 -18.43 5.43
CA GLU A 137 32.87 -19.60 5.79
C GLU A 137 32.35 -19.42 7.22
N ASN A 138 31.03 -19.56 7.43
CA ASN A 138 30.33 -19.46 8.70
C ASN A 138 29.61 -20.78 9.02
N GLU A 139 29.51 -21.14 10.30
CA GLU A 139 28.79 -22.33 10.78
C GLU A 139 27.29 -22.32 10.46
N LEU A 140 26.72 -21.17 10.10
CA LEU A 140 25.31 -21.00 9.70
C LEU A 140 25.08 -21.02 8.18
N ASP A 141 26.11 -21.26 7.39
CA ASP A 141 26.02 -21.28 5.94
C ASP A 141 25.22 -22.47 5.41
N ILE A 142 24.33 -22.21 4.43
CA ILE A 142 23.55 -23.26 3.78
C ILE A 142 24.47 -24.02 2.81
N VAL A 143 24.86 -25.24 3.20
CA VAL A 143 25.61 -26.14 2.32
C VAL A 143 24.64 -26.71 1.28
N ALA A 144 24.86 -26.40 0.00
CA ALA A 144 24.15 -27.06 -1.09
C ALA A 144 24.56 -28.54 -1.12
N GLY A 145 23.56 -29.44 -1.12
CA GLY A 145 23.76 -30.88 -1.32
C GLY A 145 24.02 -31.24 -2.78
#